data_AF-A0A261QFU6-F1
#
_entry.id   AF-A0A261QFU6-F1
#
_cell.length_a   1.000
_cell.length_b   1.000
_cell.length_c   1.000
_cell.angle_alpha   90.00
_cell.angle_beta   90.00
_cell.angle_gamma   90.00
#
_symmetry.space_group_name_H-M   'P 1'
#
loop_
_entity.id
_entity.type
_entity.pdbx_description
1 polymer ?
#
loop_
_entity_poly.entity_id
_entity_poly.type
_entity_poly.pdbx_seq_one_letter_code
_entity_poly.pdbx_strand_id
1 'polypeptide(L)'
;MLWECSEGHRWESSAYSIKNGAWCSKCATKRNADKRRGTIEEMRQVANERNGRCLSKIYIDNHTPLQWECSNGHRWMSTANTIKSGSWCRQCSIKKNADKQRKSIDDMKILAAQRGGLCLSDEYVNAHTKLVWRCSEGHIWEAKPNNIQQGRWCPKCRGK
;
A
#
# COMPACT_ATOMS: atom_id res chain seq x y z
N MET A 1 -3.87 10.18 -52.25
CA MET A 1 -4.94 9.21 -52.55
C MET A 1 -5.75 9.00 -51.29
N LEU A 2 -7.08 8.88 -51.42
CA LEU A 2 -7.97 8.60 -50.30
C LEU A 2 -8.10 7.08 -50.14
N TRP A 3 -7.95 6.58 -48.92
CA TRP A 3 -8.00 5.17 -48.56
C TRP A 3 -9.11 4.93 -47.55
N GLU A 4 -9.75 3.77 -47.60
CA GLU A 4 -10.79 3.34 -46.67
C GLU A 4 -10.47 1.93 -46.14
N CYS A 5 -10.59 1.70 -44.84
CA CYS A 5 -10.41 0.37 -44.24
C CYS A 5 -11.75 -0.35 -44.05
N SER A 6 -11.70 -1.62 -43.66
CA SER A 6 -12.89 -2.46 -43.40
C SER A 6 -13.82 -1.93 -42.29
N GLU A 7 -13.32 -1.09 -41.40
CA GLU A 7 -14.09 -0.43 -40.33
C GLU A 7 -14.70 0.91 -40.80
N GLY A 8 -14.59 1.26 -42.10
CA GLY A 8 -15.12 2.50 -42.68
C GLY A 8 -14.31 3.75 -42.37
N HIS A 9 -13.09 3.63 -41.81
CA HIS A 9 -12.23 4.79 -41.57
C HIS A 9 -11.55 5.25 -42.86
N ARG A 10 -11.70 6.53 -43.18
CA ARG A 10 -11.06 7.18 -44.33
C ARG A 10 -9.84 8.00 -43.93
N TRP A 11 -8.76 7.93 -44.73
CA TRP A 11 -7.56 8.76 -44.54
C TRP A 11 -6.81 9.02 -45.85
N GLU A 12 -5.98 10.06 -45.87
CA GLU A 12 -5.13 10.40 -47.01
C GLU A 12 -3.74 9.81 -46.86
N SER A 13 -3.22 9.17 -47.92
CA SER A 13 -1.85 8.67 -47.97
C SER A 13 -1.36 8.46 -49.40
N SER A 14 -0.04 8.31 -49.55
CA SER A 14 0.59 7.92 -50.81
C SER A 14 0.59 6.39 -50.97
N ALA A 15 0.51 5.87 -52.19
CA ALA A 15 0.57 4.42 -52.43
C ALA A 15 1.93 3.83 -52.00
N TYR A 16 3.00 4.61 -52.11
CA TYR A 16 4.31 4.25 -51.59
C TYR A 16 4.29 4.03 -50.07
N SER A 17 3.63 4.91 -49.31
CA SER A 17 3.52 4.78 -47.85
C SER A 17 2.67 3.57 -47.45
N ILE A 18 1.57 3.30 -48.15
CA ILE A 18 0.75 2.11 -47.90
C ILE A 18 1.53 0.83 -48.22
N LYS A 19 2.28 0.79 -49.33
CA LYS A 19 3.15 -0.35 -49.68
C LYS A 19 4.25 -0.60 -48.64
N ASN A 20 4.73 0.45 -47.97
CA ASN A 20 5.72 0.38 -46.90
C ASN A 20 5.12 0.18 -45.49
N GLY A 21 3.85 -0.21 -45.39
CA GLY A 21 3.24 -0.64 -44.13
C GLY A 21 2.50 0.47 -43.35
N ALA A 22 2.37 1.68 -43.90
CA ALA A 22 1.43 2.65 -43.34
C ALA A 22 0.00 2.12 -43.50
N TRP A 23 -0.76 2.15 -42.41
CA TRP A 23 -2.14 1.67 -42.38
C TRP A 23 -3.01 2.61 -41.55
N CYS A 24 -4.34 2.39 -41.56
CA CYS A 24 -5.31 3.18 -40.83
C CYS A 24 -4.86 3.47 -39.37
N SER A 25 -4.62 4.74 -39.07
CA SER A 25 -4.14 5.19 -37.75
C SER A 25 -5.17 4.94 -36.64
N LYS A 26 -6.46 5.08 -36.92
CA LYS A 26 -7.54 4.78 -35.97
C LYS A 26 -7.56 3.31 -35.57
N CYS A 27 -7.47 2.40 -36.54
CA CYS A 27 -7.37 0.96 -36.29
C CYS A 27 -6.07 0.60 -35.56
N ALA A 28 -4.94 1.23 -35.93
CA ALA A 28 -3.67 1.02 -35.25
C ALA A 28 -3.72 1.47 -33.78
N THR A 29 -4.35 2.62 -33.50
CA THR A 29 -4.56 3.13 -32.14
C THR A 29 -5.45 2.19 -31.32
N LYS A 30 -6.57 1.71 -31.87
CA LYS A 30 -7.44 0.73 -31.20
C LYS A 30 -6.69 -0.57 -30.89
N ARG A 31 -5.98 -1.14 -31.87
CA ARG A 31 -5.16 -2.34 -31.69
C ARG A 31 -4.08 -2.15 -30.63
N ASN A 32 -3.41 -1.00 -30.62
CA ASN A 32 -2.39 -0.68 -29.63
C ASN A 32 -2.99 -0.48 -28.23
N ALA A 33 -4.20 0.10 -28.14
CA ALA A 33 -4.93 0.22 -26.88
C ALA A 33 -5.38 -1.14 -26.34
N ASP A 34 -5.88 -2.03 -27.20
CA ASP A 34 -6.27 -3.39 -26.84
C ASP A 34 -5.05 -4.22 -26.40
N LYS A 35 -3.89 -4.07 -27.07
CA LYS A 35 -2.64 -4.71 -26.64
C LYS A 35 -2.11 -4.19 -25.29
N ARG A 36 -2.44 -2.94 -24.92
CA ARG A 36 -2.11 -2.35 -23.61
C ARG A 36 -3.12 -2.69 -22.52
N ARG A 37 -4.38 -3.00 -22.89
CA ARG A 37 -5.37 -3.64 -22.02
C ARG A 37 -4.89 -5.07 -21.78
N GLY A 38 -4.07 -5.24 -20.75
CA GLY A 38 -3.54 -6.54 -20.34
C GLY A 38 -4.59 -7.64 -20.28
N THR A 39 -4.19 -8.91 -20.32
CA THR A 39 -5.16 -10.01 -20.33
C THR A 39 -5.67 -10.39 -18.92
N ILE A 40 -6.78 -11.12 -18.83
CA ILE A 40 -7.21 -11.70 -17.54
C ILE A 40 -6.15 -12.67 -16.98
N GLU A 41 -5.36 -13.31 -17.85
CA GLU A 41 -4.29 -14.21 -17.45
C GLU A 41 -3.13 -13.44 -16.80
N GLU A 42 -2.77 -12.26 -17.33
CA GLU A 42 -1.82 -11.37 -16.65
C GLU A 42 -2.34 -10.98 -15.26
N MET A 43 -3.65 -10.74 -15.09
CA MET A 43 -4.20 -10.40 -13.78
C MET A 43 -4.09 -11.58 -12.79
N ARG A 44 -4.24 -12.82 -13.28
CA ARG A 44 -4.02 -14.02 -12.48
C ARG A 44 -2.55 -14.19 -12.10
N GLN A 45 -1.64 -13.93 -13.03
CA GLN A 45 -0.21 -13.96 -12.74
C GLN A 45 0.17 -12.93 -11.66
N VAL A 46 -0.30 -11.68 -11.79
CA VAL A 46 -0.09 -10.63 -10.78
C VAL A 46 -0.62 -11.06 -9.41
N ALA A 47 -1.74 -11.79 -9.38
CA ALA A 47 -2.26 -12.32 -8.13
C ALA A 47 -1.37 -13.42 -7.55
N ASN A 48 -0.91 -14.36 -8.38
CA ASN A 48 -0.06 -15.47 -7.98
C ASN A 48 1.30 -14.99 -7.44
N GLU A 49 1.92 -13.99 -8.06
CA GLU A 49 3.17 -13.36 -7.59
C GLU A 49 3.04 -12.80 -6.16
N ARG A 50 1.81 -12.47 -5.74
CA ARG A 50 1.48 -11.95 -4.41
C ARG A 50 0.83 -13.00 -3.51
N ASN A 51 1.00 -14.28 -3.85
CA ASN A 51 0.40 -15.42 -3.16
C ASN A 51 -1.12 -15.29 -2.99
N GLY A 52 -1.82 -14.76 -3.99
CA GLY A 52 -3.27 -14.69 -4.00
C GLY A 52 -3.85 -15.07 -5.36
N ARG A 53 -5.13 -14.78 -5.56
CA ARG A 53 -5.91 -15.22 -6.72
C ARG A 53 -6.76 -14.08 -7.28
N CYS A 54 -6.86 -14.02 -8.59
CA CYS A 54 -7.88 -13.24 -9.28
C CYS A 54 -9.09 -14.14 -9.52
N LEU A 55 -10.23 -13.82 -8.90
CA LEU A 55 -11.47 -14.59 -8.99
C LEU A 55 -12.33 -14.18 -10.19
N SER A 56 -12.09 -13.00 -10.77
CA SER A 56 -12.79 -12.55 -11.96
C SER A 56 -12.46 -13.41 -13.18
N LYS A 57 -13.48 -13.68 -14.01
CA LYS A 57 -13.32 -14.43 -15.27
C LYS A 57 -13.05 -13.53 -16.48
N ILE A 58 -13.48 -12.28 -16.40
CA ILE A 58 -13.43 -11.31 -17.50
C ILE A 58 -12.64 -10.10 -17.04
N TYR A 59 -11.76 -9.63 -17.91
CA TYR A 59 -11.06 -8.36 -17.76
C TYR A 59 -11.44 -7.44 -18.91
N ILE A 60 -12.04 -6.30 -18.57
CA ILE A 60 -12.50 -5.30 -19.55
C ILE A 60 -11.44 -4.21 -19.69
N ASP A 61 -11.01 -3.62 -18.57
CA ASP A 61 -9.98 -2.58 -18.53
C ASP A 61 -9.38 -2.37 -17.14
N ASN A 62 -8.44 -1.42 -17.08
CA ASN A 62 -7.70 -1.08 -15.87
C ASN A 62 -8.53 -0.34 -14.81
N HIS A 63 -9.77 0.07 -15.13
CA HIS A 63 -10.65 0.81 -14.22
C HIS A 63 -11.81 -0.05 -13.70
N THR A 64 -12.13 -1.12 -14.40
CA THR A 64 -13.13 -2.09 -14.01
C THR A 64 -12.62 -2.87 -12.81
N PRO A 65 -13.34 -2.85 -11.66
CA PRO A 65 -12.94 -3.62 -10.49
C PRO A 65 -12.97 -5.12 -10.79
N LEU A 66 -11.88 -5.80 -10.44
CA LEU A 66 -11.80 -7.25 -10.41
C LEU A 66 -11.91 -7.72 -8.96
N GLN A 67 -12.33 -8.97 -8.79
CA GLN A 67 -12.40 -9.63 -7.50
C GLN A 67 -11.08 -10.35 -7.23
N TRP A 68 -10.44 -10.01 -6.10
CA TRP A 68 -9.15 -10.55 -5.68
C TRP A 68 -9.29 -11.29 -4.35
N GLU A 69 -8.41 -12.26 -4.13
CA GLU A 69 -8.27 -13.02 -2.89
C GLU A 69 -6.78 -13.07 -2.51
N CYS A 70 -6.44 -12.86 -1.24
CA CYS A 70 -5.05 -13.01 -0.76
C CYS A 70 -4.81 -14.37 -0.11
N SER A 71 -3.55 -14.69 0.23
CA SER A 71 -3.17 -15.92 0.92
C SER A 71 -3.91 -16.17 2.25
N ASN A 72 -4.35 -15.10 2.93
CA ASN A 72 -5.13 -15.19 4.17
C ASN A 72 -6.64 -15.36 3.91
N GLY A 73 -7.07 -15.56 2.67
CA GLY A 73 -8.48 -15.76 2.30
C GLY A 73 -9.33 -14.49 2.27
N HIS A 74 -8.75 -13.30 2.50
CA HIS A 74 -9.52 -12.06 2.38
C HIS A 74 -9.86 -11.79 0.93
N ARG A 75 -11.14 -11.46 0.67
CA ARG A 75 -11.64 -11.10 -0.65
C ARG A 75 -11.96 -9.62 -0.74
N TRP A 76 -11.64 -8.99 -1.86
CA TRP A 76 -11.96 -7.57 -2.08
C TRP A 76 -12.09 -7.24 -3.57
N MET A 77 -12.76 -6.13 -3.86
CA MET A 77 -12.83 -5.55 -5.20
C MET A 77 -11.73 -4.50 -5.35
N SER A 78 -10.95 -4.58 -6.43
CA SER A 78 -9.93 -3.58 -6.75
C SER A 78 -9.67 -3.55 -8.24
N THR A 79 -9.27 -2.39 -8.75
CA THR A 79 -8.88 -2.25 -10.14
C THR A 79 -7.49 -2.84 -10.37
N ALA A 80 -7.22 -3.29 -11.60
CA ALA A 80 -5.89 -3.76 -11.99
C ALA A 80 -4.83 -2.67 -11.82
N ASN A 81 -5.16 -1.40 -12.09
CA ASN A 81 -4.25 -0.28 -11.91
C ASN A 81 -3.79 -0.13 -10.44
N THR A 82 -4.75 -0.19 -9.50
CA THR A 82 -4.46 -0.11 -8.06
C THR A 82 -3.62 -1.29 -7.57
N ILE A 83 -3.88 -2.49 -8.10
CA ILE A 83 -3.07 -3.65 -7.77
C ILE A 83 -1.64 -3.48 -8.29
N LYS A 84 -1.48 -3.13 -9.57
CA LYS A 84 -0.19 -2.92 -10.22
C LYS A 84 0.63 -1.80 -9.56
N SER A 85 0.00 -0.76 -9.05
CA SER A 85 0.68 0.33 -8.33
C SER A 85 1.17 -0.03 -6.92
N GLY A 86 0.88 -1.24 -6.44
CA GLY A 86 1.46 -1.79 -5.20
C GLY A 86 0.44 -2.04 -4.08
N SER A 87 -0.81 -1.61 -4.23
CA SER A 87 -1.85 -1.95 -3.25
C SER A 87 -2.24 -3.43 -3.39
N TRP A 88 -2.49 -4.11 -2.27
CA TRP A 88 -2.88 -5.52 -2.26
C TRP A 88 -4.07 -5.76 -1.33
N CYS A 89 -3.86 -6.43 -0.20
CA CYS A 89 -4.91 -6.69 0.77
C CYS A 89 -4.89 -5.67 1.92
N ARG A 90 -5.95 -4.85 2.02
CA ARG A 90 -6.12 -3.87 3.10
C ARG A 90 -6.14 -4.50 4.50
N GLN A 91 -6.76 -5.66 4.65
CA GLN A 91 -6.84 -6.33 5.96
C GLN A 91 -5.45 -6.81 6.42
N CYS A 92 -4.69 -7.42 5.51
CA CYS A 92 -3.31 -7.83 5.80
C CYS A 92 -2.41 -6.62 6.10
N SER A 93 -2.55 -5.51 5.36
CA SER A 93 -1.74 -4.32 5.60
C SER A 93 -2.06 -3.66 6.94
N ILE A 94 -3.34 -3.59 7.32
CA ILE A 94 -3.75 -3.11 8.65
C ILE A 94 -3.15 -3.97 9.75
N LYS A 95 -3.27 -5.30 9.67
CA LYS A 95 -2.70 -6.22 10.67
C LYS A 95 -1.18 -6.06 10.78
N LYS A 96 -0.48 -6.07 9.64
CA LYS A 96 0.97 -5.88 9.59
C LYS A 96 1.40 -4.53 10.20
N ASN A 97 0.67 -3.46 9.90
CA ASN A 97 0.95 -2.14 10.47
C ASN A 97 0.66 -2.11 11.98
N ALA A 98 -0.41 -2.73 12.44
CA ALA A 98 -0.72 -2.81 13.87
C ALA A 98 0.37 -3.59 14.63
N ASP A 99 0.82 -4.73 14.09
CA ASP A 99 1.89 -5.53 14.69
C ASP A 99 3.22 -4.75 14.70
N LYS A 100 3.55 -4.02 13.63
CA LYS A 100 4.74 -3.15 13.57
C LYS A 100 4.68 -1.99 14.59
N GLN A 101 3.49 -1.51 14.91
CA GLN A 101 3.29 -0.41 15.87
C GLN A 101 3.12 -0.90 17.31
N ARG A 102 3.06 -2.21 17.55
CA ARG A 102 2.96 -2.77 18.90
C ARG A 102 4.27 -2.51 19.64
N LYS A 103 4.22 -1.60 20.60
CA LYS A 103 5.36 -1.27 21.46
C LYS A 103 5.51 -2.32 22.55
N SER A 104 6.74 -2.60 22.92
CA SER A 104 7.15 -3.49 24.00
C SER A 104 7.54 -2.70 25.25
N ILE A 105 7.77 -3.40 26.37
CA ILE A 105 8.38 -2.77 27.54
C ILE A 105 9.80 -2.28 27.27
N ASP A 106 10.54 -2.96 26.40
CA ASP A 106 11.90 -2.56 26.03
C ASP A 106 11.91 -1.24 25.25
N ASP A 107 10.91 -1.01 24.39
CA ASP A 107 10.72 0.30 23.76
C ASP A 107 10.51 1.41 24.79
N MET A 108 9.84 1.11 25.91
CA MET A 108 9.65 2.08 27.00
C MET A 108 10.94 2.32 27.78
N LYS A 109 11.77 1.28 27.97
CA LYS A 109 13.10 1.40 28.58
C LYS A 109 14.03 2.25 27.71
N ILE A 110 14.04 2.03 26.40
CA ILE A 110 14.79 2.85 25.43
C ILE A 110 14.30 4.31 25.47
N LEU A 111 12.98 4.52 25.48
CA LEU A 111 12.39 5.86 25.58
C LEU A 111 12.80 6.60 26.85
N ALA A 112 12.88 5.89 27.98
CA ALA A 112 13.36 6.46 29.23
C ALA A 112 14.84 6.83 29.15
N ALA A 113 15.67 5.93 28.60
CA ALA A 113 17.11 6.14 28.44
C ALA A 113 17.42 7.35 27.55
N GLN A 114 16.69 7.52 26.44
CA GLN A 114 16.78 8.70 25.57
C GLN A 114 16.49 10.03 26.28
N ARG A 115 15.76 9.98 27.40
CA ARG A 115 15.47 11.15 28.25
C ARG A 115 16.33 11.21 29.50
N GLY A 116 17.43 10.45 29.55
CA GLY A 116 18.34 10.42 30.69
C GLY A 116 17.71 9.79 31.93
N GLY A 117 16.77 8.86 31.77
CA GLY A 117 16.09 8.17 32.86
C GLY A 117 15.94 6.67 32.65
N LEU A 118 15.15 6.05 33.51
CA LEU A 118 14.87 4.61 33.51
C LEU A 118 13.36 4.37 33.56
N CYS A 119 12.90 3.35 32.84
CA CYS A 119 11.59 2.76 33.04
C CYS A 119 11.76 1.62 34.06
N LEU A 120 11.09 1.72 35.20
CA LEU A 120 11.17 0.75 36.29
C LEU A 120 10.08 -0.32 36.24
N SER A 121 9.10 -0.18 35.33
CA SER A 121 8.08 -1.20 35.12
C SER A 121 8.61 -2.37 34.28
N ASP A 122 8.10 -3.56 34.58
CA ASP A 122 8.45 -4.80 33.86
C ASP A 122 7.45 -5.18 32.76
N GLU A 123 6.25 -4.60 32.79
CA GLU A 123 5.18 -4.89 31.83
C GLU A 123 4.65 -3.62 31.15
N TYR A 124 4.41 -3.72 29.84
CA TYR A 124 3.73 -2.69 29.05
C TYR A 124 2.45 -3.26 28.44
N VAL A 125 1.31 -2.82 28.95
CA VAL A 125 -0.01 -3.24 28.46
C VAL A 125 -0.46 -2.38 27.28
N ASN A 126 -0.42 -1.06 27.43
CA ASN A 126 -0.82 -0.09 26.41
C ASN A 126 -0.32 1.33 26.76
N ALA A 127 -0.55 2.29 25.87
CA ALA A 127 -0.06 3.66 26.02
C ALA A 127 -0.78 4.48 27.13
N HIS A 128 -1.87 3.98 27.69
CA HIS A 128 -2.71 4.64 28.68
C HIS A 128 -2.56 4.07 30.10
N THR A 129 -2.06 2.84 30.24
CA THR A 129 -1.66 2.24 31.51
C THR A 129 -0.41 2.96 32.03
N LYS A 130 -0.43 3.37 33.29
CA LYS A 130 0.72 4.06 33.90
C LYS A 130 1.89 3.10 34.05
N LEU A 131 3.09 3.61 33.77
CA LEU A 131 4.36 2.95 34.13
C LEU A 131 5.09 3.80 35.18
N VAL A 132 6.04 3.18 35.86
CA VAL A 132 6.92 3.82 36.84
C VAL A 132 8.20 4.26 36.13
N TRP A 133 8.56 5.53 36.28
CA TRP A 133 9.71 6.15 35.63
C TRP A 133 10.65 6.75 36.67
N ARG A 134 11.93 6.83 36.35
CA ARG A 134 12.96 7.52 37.13
C ARG A 134 13.76 8.46 36.24
N CYS A 135 14.00 9.70 36.65
CA CYS A 135 14.86 10.64 35.91
C CYS A 135 16.32 10.57 36.37
N SER A 136 17.21 11.28 35.68
CA SER A 136 18.63 11.42 36.03
C SER A 136 18.84 11.90 37.47
N GLU A 137 18.03 12.86 37.93
CA GLU A 137 18.03 13.39 39.31
C GLU A 137 17.49 12.39 40.36
N GLY A 138 17.09 11.18 39.95
CA GLY A 138 16.60 10.13 40.84
C GLY A 138 15.14 10.23 41.26
N HIS A 139 14.37 11.23 40.81
CA HIS A 139 12.94 11.30 41.10
C HIS A 139 12.19 10.14 40.44
N ILE A 140 11.33 9.47 41.22
CA ILE A 140 10.45 8.39 40.75
C ILE A 140 9.01 8.91 40.67
N TRP A 141 8.32 8.63 39.58
CA TRP A 141 6.90 8.97 39.41
C TRP A 141 6.18 8.02 38.47
N GLU A 142 4.85 8.01 38.55
CA GLU A 142 4.00 7.30 37.60
C GLU A 142 3.56 8.21 36.47
N ALA A 143 3.68 7.74 35.23
CA ALA A 143 3.14 8.44 34.07
C ALA A 143 2.69 7.47 32.98
N LYS A 144 1.68 7.91 32.22
CA LYS A 144 1.25 7.22 31.01
C LYS A 144 2.36 7.32 29.94
N PRO A 145 2.74 6.22 29.28
CA PRO A 145 3.70 6.23 28.18
C PRO A 145 3.38 7.24 27.09
N ASN A 146 2.09 7.44 26.76
CA ASN A 146 1.68 8.45 25.78
C ASN A 146 2.11 9.87 26.19
N ASN A 147 1.98 10.22 27.48
CA ASN A 147 2.42 11.53 27.97
C ASN A 147 3.94 11.70 27.83
N ILE A 148 4.69 10.64 28.11
CA ILE A 148 6.14 10.62 27.96
C ILE A 148 6.51 10.80 26.49
N GLN A 149 5.88 10.05 25.59
CA GLN A 149 6.10 10.18 24.13
C GLN A 149 5.79 11.59 23.62
N GLN A 150 4.75 12.25 24.13
CA GLN A 150 4.37 13.63 23.81
C GLN A 150 5.30 14.71 24.41
N GLY A 151 6.37 14.32 25.11
CA GLY A 151 7.37 15.26 25.64
C GLY A 151 7.20 15.64 27.11
N ARG A 152 6.18 15.12 27.81
CA ARG A 152 6.08 15.33 29.27
C ARG A 152 7.11 14.45 29.97
N TRP A 153 7.76 14.99 30.99
CA TRP A 153 8.78 14.26 31.75
C TRP A 153 8.58 14.44 33.26
N CYS A 154 9.66 14.40 34.04
CA CYS A 154 9.64 14.48 35.49
C CYS A 154 8.98 15.79 35.96
N PRO A 155 7.86 15.72 36.72
CA PRO A 155 7.16 16.90 37.22
C PRO A 155 8.00 17.68 38.22
N LYS A 156 8.86 17.01 38.99
CA LYS A 156 9.78 17.65 39.94
C LYS A 156 10.91 18.41 39.24
N CYS A 157 11.43 17.89 38.13
CA CYS A 157 12.47 18.58 37.35
C CYS A 157 11.90 19.76 36.56
N ARG A 158 10.65 19.66 36.09
CA ARG A 158 9.99 20.75 35.36
C ARG A 158 9.62 21.95 36.25
N GLY A 159 9.50 21.73 37.56
CA GLY A 159 9.21 22.79 38.53
C GLY A 159 10.46 23.47 39.14
N LYS A 160 11.66 23.10 38.68
CA LYS A 160 12.90 23.84 38.94
C LYS A 160 13.17 24.77 37.77
#